data_AF-A0A6G1REB6-F1
#
_entry.id   AF-A0A6G1REB6-F1
#
_cell.length_a   1.000
_cell.length_b   1.000
_cell.length_c   1.000
_cell.angle_alpha   90.00
_cell.angle_beta   90.00
_cell.angle_gamma   90.00
#
_symmetry.space_group_name_H-M   'P 1'
#
loop_
_entity.id
_entity.type
_entity.pdbx_description
1 polymer ?
#
loop_
_entity_poly.entity_id
_entity_poly.type
_entity_poly.pdbx_seq_one_letter_code
_entity_poly.pdbx_strand_id
1 'polypeptide(L)'
;KKCLTVLMQCHSGFTDGEQPIVLSMCGHSVETIRYCVSQEKVSIHLPVSRLLAGLHVLLSKTEVAYKFPELLPLSELSPPMLIEHPLRCLVLCAQVHAGMWRRNGFSLVNQIYYYHNVKCRREMF
;
A
#
# COMPACT_ATOMS: atom_id res chain seq x y z
N LYS A 1 -9.26 -3.97 17.32
CA LYS A 1 -10.53 -3.57 16.64
C LYS A 1 -10.41 -2.20 15.97
N LYS A 2 -10.28 -1.05 16.68
CA LYS A 2 -10.19 0.29 16.03
C LYS A 2 -9.12 0.41 14.93
N CYS A 3 -7.89 -0.07 15.16
CA CYS A 3 -6.82 0.00 14.16
C CYS A 3 -7.10 -0.85 12.92
N LEU A 4 -7.70 -2.04 13.09
CA LEU A 4 -8.11 -2.89 11.99
C LEU A 4 -9.20 -2.20 11.16
N THR A 5 -10.20 -1.59 11.81
CA THR A 5 -11.25 -0.84 11.11
C THR A 5 -10.68 0.33 10.31
N VAL A 6 -9.75 1.11 10.88
CA VAL A 6 -9.09 2.21 10.16
C VAL A 6 -8.23 1.68 9.01
N LEU A 7 -7.48 0.60 9.23
CA LEU A 7 -6.70 -0.05 8.18
C LEU A 7 -7.59 -0.53 7.03
N MET A 8 -8.71 -1.16 7.35
CA MET A 8 -9.72 -1.60 6.40
C MET A 8 -10.37 -0.42 5.68
N GLN A 9 -10.56 0.73 6.32
CA GLN A 9 -11.04 1.96 5.66
C GLN A 9 -10.00 2.56 4.70
N CYS A 10 -8.73 2.56 5.09
CA CYS A 10 -7.64 2.98 4.23
C CYS A 10 -7.48 2.06 3.01
N HIS A 11 -7.78 0.77 3.19
CA HIS A 11 -7.80 -0.20 2.11
C HIS A 11 -9.15 -0.21 1.35
N SER A 12 -10.29 0.10 1.94
CA SER A 12 -11.58 0.07 1.21
C SER A 12 -11.67 1.14 0.13
N GLY A 13 -10.80 2.17 0.18
CA GLY A 13 -10.58 3.07 -0.95
C GLY A 13 -10.02 2.39 -2.21
N PHE A 14 -9.62 1.11 -2.16
CA PHE A 14 -9.32 0.29 -3.34
C PHE A 14 -10.57 -0.06 -4.16
N THR A 15 -11.74 -0.09 -3.50
CA THR A 15 -12.99 -0.58 -4.05
C THR A 15 -14.12 0.34 -3.58
N ASP A 16 -14.02 1.64 -3.86
CA ASP A 16 -15.04 2.65 -3.51
C ASP A 16 -16.34 2.45 -4.35
N GLY A 17 -16.75 1.20 -4.56
CA GLY A 17 -17.78 0.75 -5.50
C GLY A 17 -17.27 0.50 -6.93
N GLU A 18 -16.05 0.90 -7.26
CA GLU A 18 -15.47 0.70 -8.60
C GLU A 18 -15.13 -0.77 -8.86
N GLN A 19 -15.61 -1.30 -9.99
CA GLN A 19 -15.36 -2.67 -10.41
C GLN A 19 -13.86 -2.86 -10.76
N PRO A 20 -13.24 -4.01 -10.39
CA PRO A 20 -11.89 -4.33 -10.83
C PRO A 20 -11.82 -4.28 -12.36
N ILE A 21 -10.70 -3.79 -12.91
CA ILE A 21 -10.46 -3.78 -14.35
C ILE A 21 -9.71 -5.05 -14.75
N VAL A 22 -10.07 -5.61 -15.90
CA VAL A 22 -9.34 -6.74 -16.48
C VAL A 22 -8.29 -6.21 -17.44
N LEU A 23 -7.02 -6.41 -17.12
CA LEU A 23 -5.92 -6.17 -18.05
C LEU A 23 -5.58 -7.48 -18.77
N SER A 24 -5.52 -7.44 -20.10
CA SER A 24 -5.17 -8.59 -20.92
C SER A 24 -3.90 -8.31 -21.73
N MET A 25 -2.90 -9.17 -21.62
CA MET A 25 -1.63 -9.08 -22.35
C MET A 25 -1.08 -10.47 -22.67
N CYS A 26 -0.63 -10.69 -23.91
CA CYS A 26 -0.04 -11.96 -24.36
C CYS A 26 -0.92 -13.20 -24.03
N GLY A 27 -2.23 -13.09 -24.18
CA GLY A 27 -3.18 -14.19 -23.88
C GLY A 27 -3.43 -14.45 -22.39
N HIS A 28 -2.86 -13.64 -21.50
CA HIS A 28 -3.10 -13.70 -20.05
C HIS A 28 -3.99 -12.53 -19.64
N SER A 29 -4.91 -12.78 -18.72
CA SER A 29 -5.78 -11.76 -18.14
C SER A 29 -5.60 -11.70 -16.63
N VAL A 30 -5.53 -10.49 -16.07
CA VAL A 30 -5.48 -10.26 -14.63
C VAL A 30 -6.51 -9.21 -14.23
N GLU A 31 -7.27 -9.53 -13.19
CA GLU A 31 -8.10 -8.53 -12.50
C GLU A 31 -7.18 -7.65 -11.65
N THR A 32 -7.29 -6.34 -11.83
CA THR A 32 -6.51 -5.36 -11.07
C THR A 32 -7.38 -4.23 -10.59
N ILE A 33 -6.91 -3.58 -9.54
CA ILE A 33 -7.52 -2.39 -9.00
C ILE A 33 -7.15 -1.22 -9.92
N ARG A 34 -8.15 -0.41 -10.28
CA ARG A 34 -7.88 0.86 -10.98
C ARG A 34 -7.31 1.84 -9.96
N TYR A 35 -6.12 2.35 -10.23
CA TYR A 35 -5.50 3.37 -9.39
C TYR A 35 -4.73 4.39 -10.22
N CYS A 36 -5.03 5.66 -10.02
CA CYS A 36 -4.36 6.79 -10.65
C CYS A 36 -3.53 7.55 -9.61
N VAL A 37 -2.24 7.23 -9.55
CA VAL A 37 -1.25 7.84 -8.66
C VAL A 37 -1.25 9.38 -8.73
N SER A 38 -1.63 9.97 -9.87
CA SER A 38 -1.66 11.42 -10.04
C SER A 38 -2.87 12.12 -9.42
N GLN A 39 -3.95 11.37 -9.16
CA GLN A 39 -5.23 11.91 -8.67
C GLN A 39 -5.58 11.39 -7.27
N GLU A 40 -5.05 10.23 -6.89
CA GLU A 40 -5.42 9.54 -5.66
C GLU A 40 -4.33 9.65 -4.58
N LYS A 41 -4.72 9.42 -3.33
CA LYS A 41 -3.82 9.52 -2.17
C LYS A 41 -2.80 8.39 -2.18
N VAL A 42 -1.53 8.73 -1.98
CA VAL A 42 -0.41 7.78 -1.85
C VAL A 42 0.09 7.81 -0.41
N SER A 43 0.18 6.64 0.24
CA SER A 43 0.85 6.54 1.54
C SER A 43 2.35 6.36 1.35
N ILE A 44 3.13 7.30 1.90
CA ILE A 44 4.59 7.25 1.89
C ILE A 44 5.16 6.66 3.20
N HIS A 45 4.35 6.03 4.04
CA HIS A 45 4.77 5.59 5.38
C HIS A 45 5.38 4.18 5.35
N LEU A 46 6.62 4.08 4.85
CA LEU A 46 7.36 2.82 4.79
C LEU A 46 7.44 2.05 6.13
N PRO A 47 7.58 2.70 7.32
CA PRO A 47 7.55 1.99 8.59
C PRO A 47 6.25 1.19 8.82
N VAL A 48 5.10 1.76 8.45
CA VAL A 48 3.79 1.12 8.60
C VAL A 48 3.67 -0.08 7.66
N SER A 49 4.05 0.07 6.39
CA SER A 49 4.02 -1.05 5.43
C SER A 49 4.92 -2.21 5.88
N ARG A 50 6.11 -1.90 6.41
CA ARG A 50 7.03 -2.93 6.95
C ARG A 50 6.47 -3.60 8.20
N LEU A 51 5.86 -2.84 9.10
CA LEU A 51 5.21 -3.37 10.29
C LEU A 51 4.11 -4.36 9.92
N LEU A 52 3.22 -3.98 8.99
CA LEU A 52 2.13 -4.84 8.53
C LEU A 52 2.63 -6.11 7.86
N ALA A 53 3.67 -6.02 7.01
CA ALA A 53 4.28 -7.18 6.39
C ALA A 53 4.90 -8.12 7.43
N GLY A 54 5.64 -7.58 8.41
CA GLY A 54 6.23 -8.36 9.50
C GLY A 54 5.16 -9.03 10.37
N LEU A 55 4.11 -8.28 10.71
CA LEU A 55 2.97 -8.80 11.46
C LEU A 55 2.27 -9.92 10.71
N HIS A 56 2.04 -9.78 9.40
CA HIS A 56 1.43 -10.82 8.57
C HIS A 56 2.28 -12.11 8.57
N VAL A 57 3.59 -12.01 8.44
CA VAL A 57 4.52 -13.16 8.50
C VAL A 57 4.54 -13.82 9.88
N LEU A 58 4.47 -13.03 10.95
CA LEU A 58 4.40 -13.56 12.31
C LEU A 58 3.07 -14.30 12.52
N LEU A 59 1.96 -13.69 12.13
CA LEU A 59 0.63 -14.26 12.29
C LEU A 59 0.49 -15.57 11.51
N SER A 60 1.02 -15.66 10.28
CA SER A 60 0.95 -16.88 9.48
C SER A 60 1.73 -18.06 10.08
N LYS A 61 2.73 -17.79 10.94
CA LYS A 61 3.48 -18.82 11.67
C LYS A 61 2.85 -19.20 13.01
N THR A 62 1.80 -18.50 13.42
CA THR A 62 1.13 -18.72 14.71
C THR A 62 -0.28 -19.25 14.50
N GLU A 63 -0.81 -19.98 15.48
CA GLU A 63 -2.21 -20.41 15.45
C GLU A 63 -3.21 -19.29 15.81
N VAL A 64 -2.73 -18.05 16.03
CA VAL A 64 -3.56 -16.94 16.53
C VAL A 64 -4.71 -16.63 15.57
N ALA A 65 -4.45 -16.63 14.27
CA ALA A 65 -5.47 -16.35 13.27
C ALA A 65 -6.55 -17.43 13.20
N TYR A 66 -6.18 -18.69 13.46
CA TYR A 66 -7.12 -19.81 13.53
C TYR A 66 -7.91 -19.81 14.84
N LYS A 67 -7.27 -19.49 15.96
CA LYS A 67 -7.90 -19.45 17.29
C LYS A 67 -8.81 -18.26 17.49
N PHE A 68 -8.57 -17.16 16.77
CA PHE A 68 -9.31 -15.91 16.92
C PHE A 68 -9.67 -15.26 15.57
N PRO A 69 -10.43 -15.95 14.69
CA PRO A 69 -10.76 -15.44 13.36
C PRO A 69 -11.55 -14.13 13.40
N GLU A 70 -12.43 -13.97 14.41
CA GLU A 70 -13.24 -12.77 14.67
C GLU A 70 -12.40 -11.50 14.94
N LEU A 71 -11.16 -11.68 15.41
CA LEU A 71 -10.26 -10.59 15.78
C LEU A 71 -9.25 -10.27 14.66
N LEU A 72 -9.07 -11.20 13.73
CA LEU A 72 -8.04 -11.20 12.70
C LEU A 72 -8.58 -11.85 11.42
N PRO A 73 -9.42 -11.12 10.65
CA PRO A 73 -9.90 -11.58 9.35
C PRO A 73 -8.74 -11.55 8.36
N LEU A 74 -7.85 -12.54 8.40
CA LEU A 74 -6.67 -12.62 7.52
C LEU A 74 -7.05 -12.69 6.04
N SER A 75 -8.26 -13.17 5.73
CA SER A 75 -8.83 -13.10 4.38
C SER A 75 -8.94 -11.66 3.88
N GLU A 76 -9.27 -10.71 4.76
CA GLU A 76 -9.31 -9.29 4.45
C GLU A 76 -7.91 -8.66 4.43
N LEU A 77 -6.93 -9.24 5.12
CA LEU A 77 -5.54 -8.75 5.14
C LEU A 77 -4.61 -9.55 4.23
N SER A 78 -5.09 -9.93 3.05
CA SER A 78 -4.33 -10.74 2.11
C SER A 78 -3.01 -10.04 1.68
N PRO A 79 -1.94 -10.79 1.37
CA PRO A 79 -0.69 -10.20 0.88
C PRO A 79 -0.86 -9.27 -0.35
N PRO A 80 -1.68 -9.60 -1.37
CA PRO A 80 -1.96 -8.69 -2.48
C PRO A 80 -2.56 -7.34 -2.04
N MET A 81 -3.40 -7.36 -1.01
CA MET A 81 -4.00 -6.14 -0.48
C MET A 81 -2.98 -5.30 0.32
N LEU A 82 -2.10 -5.94 1.07
CA LEU A 82 -1.05 -5.25 1.85
C LEU A 82 0.08 -4.67 0.96
N ILE A 83 0.45 -5.35 -0.12
CA ILE A 83 1.54 -4.92 -1.03
C ILE A 83 1.14 -3.75 -1.92
N GLU A 84 -0.16 -3.49 -2.09
CA GLU A 84 -0.63 -2.44 -2.96
C GLU A 84 -0.18 -1.04 -2.48
N HIS A 85 -0.20 -0.78 -1.17
CA HIS A 85 0.29 0.48 -0.61
C HIS A 85 1.75 0.81 -0.98
N PRO A 86 2.74 -0.07 -0.76
CA PRO A 86 4.09 0.18 -1.20
C PRO A 86 4.22 0.24 -2.74
N LEU A 87 3.44 -0.53 -3.51
CA LEU A 87 3.46 -0.43 -4.99
C LEU A 87 3.06 0.97 -5.47
N ARG A 88 1.98 1.54 -4.92
CA ARG A 88 1.54 2.91 -5.24
C ARG A 88 2.63 3.95 -4.97
N CYS A 89 3.31 3.81 -3.84
CA CYS A 89 4.43 4.69 -3.49
C CYS A 89 5.61 4.51 -4.45
N LEU A 90 5.92 3.28 -4.87
CA LEU A 90 6.97 3.03 -5.87
C LEU A 90 6.63 3.64 -7.23
N VAL A 91 5.37 3.56 -7.67
CA VAL A 91 4.95 4.23 -8.91
C VAL A 91 5.05 5.75 -8.77
N LEU A 92 4.62 6.33 -7.64
CA LEU A 92 4.81 7.77 -7.37
C LEU A 92 6.30 8.15 -7.46
N CYS A 93 7.17 7.38 -6.81
CA CYS A 93 8.62 7.59 -6.88
C CYS A 93 9.09 7.57 -8.34
N ALA A 94 8.72 6.55 -9.12
CA ALA A 94 9.10 6.44 -10.52
C ALA A 94 8.64 7.65 -11.35
N GLN A 95 7.39 8.09 -11.18
CA GLN A 95 6.86 9.27 -11.87
C GLN A 95 7.58 10.57 -11.48
N VAL A 96 7.95 10.73 -10.20
CA VAL A 96 8.74 11.89 -9.73
C VAL A 96 10.11 11.90 -10.40
N HIS A 97 10.81 10.76 -10.43
CA HIS A 97 12.11 10.63 -11.10
C HIS A 97 12.01 10.85 -12.62
N ALA A 98 10.88 10.49 -13.24
CA ALA A 98 10.59 10.79 -14.64
C ALA A 98 10.24 12.28 -14.90
N GLY A 99 10.18 13.11 -13.86
CA GLY A 99 9.89 14.54 -13.98
C GLY A 99 8.41 14.85 -14.25
N MET A 100 7.49 13.92 -13.96
CA MET A 100 6.04 14.11 -14.16
C MET A 100 5.41 15.06 -13.12
N TRP A 101 6.14 15.40 -12.06
CA TRP A 101 5.62 16.15 -10.91
C TRP A 101 6.35 17.48 -10.63
N ARG A 102 6.95 18.10 -11.66
CA ARG A 102 7.80 19.30 -11.52
C ARG A 102 7.13 20.50 -10.80
N ARG A 103 5.81 20.63 -10.86
CA ARG A 103 5.06 21.75 -10.28
C ARG A 103 4.76 21.59 -8.78
N ASN A 104 5.01 20.42 -8.19
CA ASN A 104 4.70 20.14 -6.79
C ASN A 104 5.77 20.63 -5.81
N GLY A 105 6.85 21.25 -6.32
CA GLY A 105 7.91 21.86 -5.53
C GLY A 105 8.76 20.86 -4.73
N PHE A 106 9.55 21.39 -3.78
CA PHE A 106 10.50 20.60 -2.99
C PHE A 106 9.84 19.67 -1.97
N SER A 107 8.59 19.92 -1.57
CA SER A 107 7.89 19.09 -0.58
C SER A 107 7.77 17.63 -1.03
N LEU A 108 7.30 17.41 -2.26
CA LEU A 108 7.18 16.06 -2.82
C LEU A 108 8.56 15.40 -3.01
N VAL A 109 9.54 16.15 -3.52
CA VAL A 109 10.91 15.64 -3.70
C VAL A 109 11.51 15.21 -2.36
N ASN A 110 11.30 16.01 -1.31
CA ASN A 110 11.73 15.67 0.05
C ASN A 110 11.04 14.42 0.56
N GLN A 111 9.71 14.30 0.39
CA GLN A 111 8.97 13.09 0.76
C GLN A 111 9.53 11.82 0.09
N ILE A 112 9.85 11.87 -1.20
CA ILE A 112 10.47 10.74 -1.92
C ILE A 112 11.88 10.46 -1.39
N TYR A 113 12.65 11.50 -1.07
CA TYR A 113 13.97 11.37 -0.46
C TYR A 113 13.90 10.69 0.91
N TYR A 114 12.98 11.12 1.80
CA TYR A 114 12.78 10.48 3.11
C TYR A 114 12.38 9.01 2.96
N TYR A 115 11.53 8.69 1.99
CA TYR A 115 11.08 7.32 1.71
C TYR A 115 12.24 6.37 1.34
N HIS A 116 13.13 6.81 0.44
CA HIS A 116 14.21 5.96 -0.07
C HIS A 116 15.46 5.97 0.84
N ASN A 117 15.78 7.11 1.44
CA ASN A 117 17.04 7.26 2.13
C ASN A 117 17.05 6.52 3.47
N VAL A 118 17.98 5.59 3.62
CA VAL A 118 18.11 4.77 4.83
C VAL A 118 18.37 5.58 6.09
N LYS A 119 19.06 6.73 5.97
CA LYS A 119 19.35 7.64 7.07
C LYS A 119 18.09 8.34 7.57
N CYS A 120 17.13 8.52 6.67
CA CYS A 120 15.89 9.26 6.91
C CYS A 120 14.74 8.39 7.44
N ARG A 121 14.94 7.08 7.59
CA ARG A 121 13.87 6.16 8.05
C ARG A 121 13.29 6.50 9.41
N ARG A 122 14.07 7.15 10.28
CA ARG A 122 13.62 7.59 11.62
C ARG A 122 12.76 8.85 11.58
N GLU A 123 12.77 9.55 10.46
CA GLU A 123 12.07 10.83 10.26
C GLU A 123 10.72 10.63 9.54
N MET A 124 10.39 9.38 9.18
CA MET A 124 9.11 8.99 8.59
C MET A 124 8.13 8.64 9.72
N PHE A 125 7.26 9.58 10.10
CA PHE A 125 6.21 9.41 11.12
C PHE A 125 4.85 9.16 10.48
#